data_AF-D8TN66-F1
#
_entry.id   AF-D8TN66-F1
#
_cell.length_a   1.000
_cell.length_b   1.000
_cell.length_c   1.000
_cell.angle_alpha   90.00
_cell.angle_beta   90.00
_cell.angle_gamma   90.00
#
_symmetry.space_group_name_H-M   'P 1'
#
loop_
_entity.id
_entity.type
_entity.pdbx_description
1 polymer ?
#
loop_
_entity_poly.entity_id
_entity_poly.type
_entity_poly.pdbx_seq_one_letter_code
_entity_poly.pdbx_strand_id
1 'polypeptide(L)'
;YRRKPHNPPFWYSFEYGPVHFTMLSSEHNLERGSAQRRWLEDDLAAVDRCRTPWVIVGLHRPMYVVYPHKFNRVVGEHIRSSLESLLVEQLVDVVLSGHVHTY
;
A
#
# COMPACT_ATOMS: atom_id res chain seq x y z
N TYR A 1 13.00 23.66 -13.39
CA TYR A 1 12.71 23.03 -12.09
C TYR A 1 11.20 22.97 -11.89
N ARG A 2 10.54 21.83 -12.14
CA ARG A 2 9.10 21.64 -11.88
C ARG A 2 8.95 21.20 -10.41
N ARG A 3 8.49 22.11 -9.54
CA ARG A 3 8.06 21.74 -8.18
C ARG A 3 6.87 20.79 -8.31
N LYS A 4 7.04 19.52 -7.92
CA LYS A 4 5.90 18.64 -7.61
C LYS A 4 5.22 19.20 -6.35
N PRO A 5 3.88 19.29 -6.31
CA PRO A 5 3.17 19.75 -5.11
C PRO A 5 3.52 18.83 -3.92
N HIS A 6 3.64 19.43 -2.74
CA HIS A 6 4.11 18.82 -1.51
C HIS A 6 3.47 17.45 -1.22
N ASN A 7 4.26 16.38 -1.33
CA ASN A 7 4.03 15.12 -0.62
C ASN A 7 5.11 15.06 0.48
N PRO A 8 4.82 15.42 1.74
CA PRO A 8 5.62 14.94 2.87
C PRO A 8 5.69 13.40 2.78
N PRO A 9 6.67 12.70 3.39
CA PRO A 9 6.94 11.28 3.08
C PRO A 9 5.88 10.31 3.67
N PHE A 10 4.62 10.47 3.31
CA PHE A 10 3.48 9.67 3.77
C PHE A 10 3.30 8.39 2.94
N TRP A 11 3.67 8.43 1.66
CA TRP A 11 3.79 7.26 0.80
C TRP A 11 5.01 7.39 -0.10
N TYR A 12 5.75 6.30 -0.24
CA TYR A 12 7.03 6.23 -0.94
C TYR A 12 7.39 4.77 -1.22
N SER A 13 8.36 4.56 -2.09
CA SER A 13 8.93 3.23 -2.37
C SER A 13 10.44 3.26 -2.31
N PHE A 14 11.04 2.09 -2.10
CA PHE A 14 12.48 1.90 -2.14
C PHE A 14 12.82 0.44 -2.46
N GLU A 15 13.99 0.22 -3.06
CA GLU A 15 14.54 -1.11 -3.29
C GLU A 15 15.60 -1.41 -2.22
N TYR A 16 15.62 -2.63 -1.69
CA TYR A 16 16.73 -3.13 -0.87
C TYR A 16 17.02 -4.59 -1.24
N GLY A 17 18.16 -4.81 -1.88
CA GLY A 17 18.48 -6.12 -2.46
C GLY A 17 17.42 -6.54 -3.50
N PRO A 18 16.89 -7.77 -3.44
CA PRO A 18 15.92 -8.28 -4.42
C PRO A 18 14.46 -7.90 -4.10
N VAL A 19 14.22 -6.88 -3.28
CA VAL A 19 12.88 -6.54 -2.78
C VAL A 19 12.53 -5.09 -3.11
N HIS A 20 11.36 -4.88 -3.72
CA HIS A 20 10.70 -3.59 -3.85
C HIS A 20 9.71 -3.39 -2.70
N PHE A 21 9.90 -2.34 -1.92
CA PHE A 21 9.00 -1.96 -0.84
C PHE A 21 8.16 -0.77 -1.27
N THR A 22 6.84 -0.88 -1.10
CA THR A 22 5.89 0.21 -1.32
C THR A 22 5.19 0.54 -0.01
N MET A 23 5.42 1.74 0.53
CA MET A 23 4.82 2.21 1.77
C MET A 23 3.64 3.14 1.48
N LEU A 24 2.48 2.82 2.05
CA LEU A 24 1.24 3.57 1.89
C LEU A 24 0.78 4.17 3.23
N SER A 25 0.14 5.32 3.14
CA SER A 25 -0.59 5.91 4.23
C SER A 25 -2.05 5.46 4.22
N SER A 26 -2.44 4.68 5.22
CA SER A 26 -3.84 4.33 5.49
C SER A 26 -4.70 5.49 6.01
N GLU A 27 -4.10 6.62 6.37
CA GLU A 27 -4.82 7.82 6.85
C GLU A 27 -5.11 8.83 5.72
N HIS A 28 -4.79 8.49 4.48
CA HIS A 28 -5.04 9.30 3.29
C HIS A 28 -5.92 8.54 2.30
N ASN A 29 -6.56 9.25 1.37
CA ASN A 29 -7.45 8.64 0.39
C ASN A 29 -6.70 7.60 -0.48
N LEU A 30 -7.26 6.38 -0.57
CA LEU A 30 -6.75 5.22 -1.32
C LEU A 30 -7.66 4.82 -2.50
N GLU A 31 -8.79 5.51 -2.67
CA GLU A 31 -9.76 5.25 -3.72
C GLU A 31 -9.19 5.54 -5.12
N ARG A 32 -9.76 4.89 -6.14
CA ARG A 32 -9.41 5.15 -7.56
C ARG A 32 -9.52 6.64 -7.87
N GLY A 33 -8.48 7.18 -8.50
CA GLY A 33 -8.40 8.61 -8.82
C GLY A 33 -7.89 9.50 -7.68
N SER A 34 -7.57 8.97 -6.49
CA SER A 34 -6.81 9.73 -5.50
C SER A 34 -5.33 9.91 -5.92
N ALA A 35 -4.63 10.87 -5.29
CA ALA A 35 -3.21 11.11 -5.59
C ALA A 35 -2.32 9.92 -5.22
N GLN A 36 -2.55 9.34 -4.03
CA GLN A 36 -1.84 8.15 -3.57
C GLN A 36 -2.15 6.92 -4.43
N ARG A 37 -3.40 6.74 -4.86
CA ARG A 37 -3.77 5.62 -5.73
C ARG A 37 -3.11 5.68 -7.11
N ARG A 38 -3.11 6.83 -7.77
CA ARG A 38 -2.40 6.98 -9.06
C ARG A 38 -0.90 6.73 -8.89
N TRP A 39 -0.31 7.25 -7.83
CA TRP A 39 1.10 7.01 -7.52
C TRP A 39 1.40 5.52 -7.31
N LEU A 40 0.54 4.80 -6.59
CA LEU A 40 0.68 3.36 -6.35
C LEU A 40 0.58 2.55 -7.65
N GLU A 41 -0.36 2.91 -8.53
CA GLU A 41 -0.51 2.27 -9.85
C GLU A 41 0.74 2.48 -10.70
N ASP A 42 1.29 3.70 -10.71
CA ASP A 42 2.53 4.02 -11.42
C ASP A 42 3.76 3.30 -10.81
N ASP A 43 3.84 3.23 -9.48
CA ASP A 43 4.94 2.57 -8.74
C ASP A 43 4.99 1.06 -9.02
N LEU A 44 3.86 0.37 -8.85
CA LEU A 44 3.79 -1.08 -9.05
C LEU A 44 3.98 -1.48 -10.52
N ALA A 45 3.45 -0.69 -11.46
CA ALA A 45 3.64 -0.94 -12.88
C ALA A 45 5.10 -0.75 -13.35
N ALA A 46 5.91 0.02 -12.60
CA ALA A 46 7.30 0.27 -12.92
C ALA A 46 8.27 -0.78 -12.33
N VAL A 47 7.78 -1.73 -11.52
CA VAL A 47 8.63 -2.75 -10.89
C VAL A 47 9.24 -3.69 -11.93
N ASP A 48 10.56 -3.69 -12.02
CA ASP A 48 11.31 -4.71 -12.77
C ASP A 48 11.49 -5.97 -11.92
N ARG A 49 10.59 -6.94 -12.11
CA ARG A 49 10.61 -8.21 -11.37
C ARG A 49 11.82 -9.11 -11.67
N CYS A 50 12.61 -8.83 -12.71
CA CYS A 50 13.88 -9.53 -12.91
C CYS A 50 14.96 -9.03 -11.92
N ARG A 51 14.87 -7.76 -11.50
CA ARG A 51 15.79 -7.14 -10.54
C ARG A 51 15.29 -7.28 -9.10
N THR A 52 14.01 -7.01 -8.88
CA THR A 52 13.35 -7.10 -7.57
C THR A 52 12.16 -8.06 -7.66
N PRO A 53 12.40 -9.38 -7.60
CA PRO A 53 11.34 -10.38 -7.74
C PRO A 53 10.29 -10.32 -6.63
N TRP A 54 10.65 -9.80 -5.44
CA TRP A 54 9.75 -9.67 -4.30
C TRP A 54 9.16 -8.27 -4.19
N VAL A 55 7.85 -8.18 -4.06
CA VAL A 55 7.12 -6.93 -3.86
C VAL A 55 6.36 -6.97 -2.54
N ILE A 56 6.69 -6.05 -1.64
CA ILE A 56 6.09 -5.94 -0.31
C ILE A 56 5.38 -4.59 -0.18
N VAL A 57 4.11 -4.62 0.20
CA VAL A 57 3.33 -3.42 0.49
C VAL A 57 3.15 -3.27 2.00
N GLY A 58 3.49 -2.09 2.53
CA GLY A 58 3.30 -1.73 3.93
C GLY A 58 2.22 -0.67 4.10
N LEU A 59 1.34 -0.83 5.08
CA LEU A 59 0.35 0.17 5.49
C LEU A 59 0.10 0.10 7.00
N HIS A 60 -0.24 1.21 7.66
CA HIS A 60 -0.43 1.18 9.12
C HIS A 60 -1.69 0.39 9.51
N ARG A 61 -2.87 0.74 8.98
CA ARG A 61 -4.13 0.03 9.27
C ARG A 61 -4.30 -1.21 8.37
N PRO A 62 -4.69 -2.36 8.94
CA PRO A 62 -4.80 -3.62 8.19
C PRO A 62 -6.04 -3.71 7.28
N MET A 63 -5.89 -4.43 6.16
CA MET A 63 -6.99 -4.83 5.26
C MET A 63 -7.89 -5.92 5.86
N TYR A 64 -7.29 -6.88 6.58
CA TYR A 64 -8.00 -8.00 7.19
C TYR A 64 -7.88 -7.91 8.71
N VAL A 65 -9.01 -7.91 9.41
CA VAL A 65 -9.08 -7.80 10.88
C VAL A 65 -10.01 -8.88 11.40
N VAL A 66 -9.49 -9.75 12.28
CA VAL A 66 -10.26 -10.84 12.91
C VAL A 66 -10.83 -10.42 14.28
N TYR A 67 -10.30 -9.34 14.88
CA TYR A 67 -10.68 -8.90 16.22
C TYR A 67 -12.02 -8.13 16.25
N PRO A 68 -12.87 -8.26 17.30
CA PRO A 68 -14.22 -7.66 17.37
C PRO A 68 -14.30 -6.12 17.43
N HIS A 69 -13.26 -5.39 17.04
CA HIS A 69 -13.33 -3.93 16.94
C HIS A 69 -14.05 -3.52 15.65
N LYS A 70 -15.37 -3.29 15.75
CA LYS A 70 -16.25 -2.88 14.64
C LYS A 70 -15.65 -1.77 13.76
N PHE A 71 -15.00 -0.76 14.37
CA PHE A 71 -14.38 0.34 13.63
C PHE A 71 -13.21 -0.11 12.76
N ASN A 72 -12.34 -0.98 13.25
CA ASN A 72 -11.21 -1.49 12.48
C ASN A 72 -11.69 -2.36 11.31
N ARG A 73 -12.79 -3.10 11.49
CA ARG A 73 -13.39 -3.89 10.42
C ARG A 73 -13.91 -3.02 9.28
N VAL A 74 -14.64 -1.94 9.58
CA VAL A 74 -15.16 -1.02 8.54
C VAL A 74 -14.02 -0.36 7.76
N VAL A 75 -12.96 0.06 8.46
CA VAL A 75 -11.78 0.64 7.79
C VAL A 75 -11.05 -0.41 6.95
N GLY A 76 -10.85 -1.62 7.48
CA GLY A 76 -10.24 -2.72 6.74
C GLY A 76 -11.03 -3.12 5.49
N GLU A 77 -12.36 -3.18 5.58
CA GLU A 77 -13.25 -3.41 4.44
C GLU A 77 -13.09 -2.33 3.36
N HIS A 78 -12.98 -1.05 3.74
CA HIS A 78 -12.76 0.05 2.80
C HIS A 78 -11.38 0.00 2.12
N ILE A 79 -10.32 -0.28 2.89
CA ILE A 79 -8.96 -0.44 2.33
C ILE A 79 -8.94 -1.64 1.40
N ARG A 80 -9.55 -2.77 1.80
CA ARG A 80 -9.62 -3.98 0.98
C ARG A 80 -10.37 -3.73 -0.32
N SER A 81 -11.55 -3.10 -0.27
CA SER A 81 -12.31 -2.75 -1.49
C SER A 81 -11.54 -1.82 -2.41
N SER A 82 -10.67 -0.98 -1.85
CA SER A 82 -9.84 -0.06 -2.63
C SER A 82 -8.67 -0.81 -3.27
N LEU A 83 -7.89 -1.57 -2.50
CA LEU A 83 -6.57 -2.03 -2.93
C LEU A 83 -6.52 -3.48 -3.42
N GLU A 84 -7.34 -4.39 -2.89
CA GLU A 84 -7.18 -5.84 -3.07
C GLU A 84 -7.03 -6.27 -4.53
N SER A 85 -7.93 -5.82 -5.41
CA SER A 85 -7.86 -6.12 -6.85
C SER A 85 -6.54 -5.68 -7.46
N LEU A 86 -6.09 -4.45 -7.16
CA LEU A 86 -4.84 -3.92 -7.71
C LEU A 86 -3.64 -4.71 -7.20
N LEU A 87 -3.58 -5.02 -5.90
CA LEU A 87 -2.44 -5.73 -5.33
C LEU A 87 -2.35 -7.16 -5.90
N VAL A 88 -3.49 -7.81 -6.14
CA VAL A 88 -3.56 -9.14 -6.79
C VAL A 88 -3.15 -9.04 -8.27
N GLU A 89 -3.69 -8.08 -9.02
CA GLU A 89 -3.34 -7.84 -10.42
C GLU A 89 -1.83 -7.55 -10.60
N GLN A 90 -1.24 -6.82 -9.67
CA GLN A 90 0.18 -6.49 -9.65
C GLN A 90 1.05 -7.57 -9.01
N LEU A 91 0.48 -8.72 -8.60
CA LEU A 91 1.18 -9.87 -8.01
C LEU A 91 2.01 -9.51 -6.75
N VAL A 92 1.47 -8.67 -5.87
CA VAL A 92 2.13 -8.32 -4.59
C VAL A 92 2.25 -9.58 -3.72
N ASP A 93 3.46 -9.85 -3.22
CA ASP A 93 3.77 -11.08 -2.50
C ASP A 93 3.35 -11.03 -1.03
N VAL A 94 3.57 -9.88 -0.38
CA VAL A 94 3.28 -9.71 1.06
C VAL A 94 2.69 -8.33 1.31
N VAL A 95 1.65 -8.30 2.15
CA VAL A 95 1.13 -7.07 2.75
C VAL A 95 1.41 -7.09 4.25
N LEU A 96 2.12 -6.08 4.74
CA LEU A 96 2.43 -5.92 6.17
C LEU A 96 1.60 -4.78 6.76
N SER A 97 1.05 -5.01 7.95
CA SER A 97 0.25 -4.01 8.65
C SER A 97 0.51 -3.98 10.15
N GLY A 98 0.21 -2.84 10.77
CA GLY A 98 0.28 -2.63 12.21
C GLY A 98 -1.10 -2.30 12.79
N HIS A 99 -1.17 -1.21 13.57
CA HIS A 99 -2.36 -0.65 14.22
C HIS A 99 -3.01 -1.54 15.29
N VAL A 100 -3.18 -2.83 15.02
CA VAL A 100 -3.64 -3.83 15.99
C VAL A 100 -2.43 -4.42 16.69
N HIS A 101 -2.36 -4.31 18.02
CA HIS A 101 -1.21 -4.74 18.82
C HIS A 101 -1.23 -6.26 19.09
N THR A 102 -1.14 -7.07 18.02
CA THR A 102 -1.06 -8.54 18.05
C THR A 102 -0.31 -9.05 16.81
N TYR A 103 0.21 -10.28 16.86
CA TYR A 103 0.73 -11.04 15.71
C TYR A 103 -0.13 -12.29 15.49
#